data_AF-A0A949JKN3-F1
#
_entry.id   AF-A0A949JKN3-F1
#
_cell.length_a   1.000
_cell.length_b   1.000
_cell.length_c   1.000
_cell.angle_alpha   90.00
_cell.angle_beta   90.00
_cell.angle_gamma   90.00
#
_symmetry.space_group_name_H-M   'P 1'
#
loop_
_entity.id
_entity.type
_entity.pdbx_description
1 polymer ?
#
loop_
_entity_poly.entity_id
_entity_poly.type
_entity_poly.pdbx_seq_one_letter_code
_entity_poly.pdbx_strand_id
1 'polypeptide(L)'
;MRSVTEEIVTIPLDVVHDYEQEACSICPDFTSELADLSIGSIGSTKGWSTVIVRTPTGNNLFTQARDEGYIEVQDSSDLYLKDLIKFSSMKKTRSLKNIVRRKKNNLPIPFFERQ
;
A
#
# COMPACT_ATOMS: atom_id res chain seq x y z
N MET A 1 -4.26 -32.60 -15.02
CA MET A 1 -4.23 -32.03 -13.65
C MET A 1 -2.77 -31.98 -13.24
N ARG A 2 -2.11 -30.82 -13.28
CA ARG A 2 -0.69 -30.71 -12.92
C ARG A 2 -0.59 -30.85 -11.40
N SER A 3 0.17 -31.83 -10.94
CA SER A 3 0.59 -31.96 -9.55
C SER A 3 1.34 -30.70 -9.13
N VAL A 4 0.79 -29.93 -8.21
CA VAL A 4 1.47 -28.76 -7.63
C VAL A 4 2.53 -29.30 -6.67
N THR A 5 3.80 -29.24 -7.07
CA THR A 5 4.94 -29.41 -6.18
C THR A 5 5.16 -28.07 -5.44
N GLU A 6 5.44 -28.12 -4.13
CA GLU A 6 5.78 -26.93 -3.30
C GLU A 6 7.17 -26.37 -3.66
N GLU A 7 7.38 -25.99 -4.91
CA GLU A 7 8.60 -25.34 -5.36
C GLU A 7 8.39 -23.82 -5.30
N ILE A 8 9.17 -23.13 -4.46
CA ILE A 8 9.11 -21.67 -4.35
C ILE A 8 9.90 -21.06 -5.53
N VAL A 9 9.17 -20.52 -6.50
CA VAL A 9 9.75 -19.75 -7.60
C VAL A 9 9.71 -18.27 -7.27
N THR A 10 10.87 -17.60 -7.30
CA THR A 10 10.98 -16.16 -7.09
C THR A 10 11.25 -15.46 -8.42
N ILE A 11 10.47 -14.43 -8.74
CA ILE A 11 10.63 -13.62 -9.95
C ILE A 11 11.07 -12.21 -9.53
N PRO A 12 12.14 -11.67 -10.14
CA PRO A 12 12.57 -10.29 -9.91
C PRO A 12 11.45 -9.26 -10.22
N LEU A 13 11.39 -8.15 -9.48
CA LEU A 13 10.33 -7.15 -9.66
C LEU A 13 10.52 -6.30 -10.93
N ASP A 14 11.76 -6.15 -11.39
CA ASP A 14 12.10 -5.36 -12.57
C ASP A 14 11.48 -5.94 -13.86
N VAL A 15 11.38 -7.27 -13.96
CA VAL A 15 10.79 -7.94 -15.14
C VAL A 15 9.27 -7.87 -15.17
N VAL A 16 8.60 -7.50 -14.07
CA VAL A 16 7.12 -7.41 -14.03
C VAL A 16 6.59 -6.01 -14.31
N HIS A 17 7.45 -4.99 -14.37
CA HIS A 17 7.02 -3.60 -14.55
C HIS A 17 6.20 -3.36 -15.83
N ASP A 18 6.51 -4.07 -16.91
CA ASP A 18 5.79 -3.95 -18.20
C ASP A 18 4.38 -4.56 -18.16
N TYR A 19 4.07 -5.34 -17.12
CA TYR A 19 2.77 -6.01 -16.93
C TYR A 19 1.87 -5.27 -15.93
N GLU A 20 2.35 -4.17 -15.33
CA GLU A 20 1.54 -3.32 -14.45
C GLU A 20 0.39 -2.67 -15.23
N GLN A 21 -0.78 -2.56 -14.60
CA GLN A 21 -1.87 -1.78 -15.17
C GLN A 21 -1.47 -0.29 -15.27
N GLU A 22 -1.61 0.30 -16.46
CA GLU A 22 -1.15 1.69 -16.72
C GLU A 22 -1.73 2.71 -15.73
N ALA A 23 -2.98 2.53 -15.30
CA ALA A 23 -3.66 3.40 -14.35
C ALA A 23 -2.96 3.46 -12.97
N CYS A 24 -2.28 2.39 -12.55
CA CYS A 24 -1.54 2.38 -11.29
C CYS A 24 -0.38 3.38 -11.29
N SER A 25 0.16 3.70 -12.48
CA SER A 25 1.29 4.61 -12.62
C SER A 25 1.02 6.05 -12.19
N ILE A 26 -0.26 6.44 -12.07
CA ILE A 26 -0.72 7.77 -11.63
C ILE A 26 -1.44 7.73 -10.27
N CYS A 27 -1.45 6.58 -9.58
CA CYS A 27 -2.05 6.47 -8.25
C CYS A 27 -1.03 6.96 -7.19
N PRO A 28 -1.31 8.05 -6.46
CA PRO A 28 -0.38 8.56 -5.45
C PRO A 28 -0.53 7.88 -4.08
N ASP A 29 -1.59 7.11 -3.86
CA ASP A 29 -1.90 6.53 -2.54
C ASP A 29 -1.24 5.15 -2.37
N PHE A 30 -0.38 5.02 -1.36
CA PHE A 30 0.27 3.77 -1.00
C PHE A 30 -0.37 3.04 0.17
N THR A 31 -0.99 3.78 1.09
CA THR A 31 -1.41 3.26 2.42
C THR A 31 -2.90 3.36 2.65
N SER A 32 -3.70 3.51 1.59
CA SER A 32 -5.16 3.68 1.68
C SER A 32 -5.50 4.82 2.64
N GLU A 33 -5.05 6.03 2.31
CA GLU A 33 -5.05 7.20 3.20
C GLU A 33 -6.44 7.64 3.67
N LEU A 34 -7.48 7.21 2.95
CA LEU A 34 -8.89 7.55 3.21
C LEU A 34 -9.68 6.46 3.95
N ALA A 35 -9.05 5.34 4.31
CA ALA A 35 -9.72 4.26 5.04
C ALA A 35 -9.85 4.56 6.54
N ASP A 36 -10.79 3.91 7.23
CA ASP A 36 -10.84 3.94 8.70
C ASP A 36 -9.64 3.21 9.32
N LEU A 37 -9.28 2.07 8.71
CA LEU A 37 -8.15 1.22 9.02
C LEU A 37 -7.40 0.87 7.73
N SER A 38 -6.08 1.00 7.73
CA SER A 38 -5.22 0.56 6.63
C SER A 38 -4.31 -0.57 7.10
N ILE A 39 -4.23 -1.67 6.35
CA ILE A 39 -3.51 -2.88 6.75
C ILE A 39 -2.57 -3.31 5.63
N GLY A 40 -1.32 -3.65 5.96
CA GLY A 40 -0.33 -4.13 4.99
C GLY A 40 0.85 -4.84 5.64
N SER A 41 1.72 -5.45 4.84
CA SER A 41 2.87 -6.24 5.34
C SER A 41 4.11 -5.41 5.64
N ILE A 42 4.30 -4.28 4.94
CA ILE A 42 5.50 -3.46 5.07
C ILE A 42 5.50 -2.77 6.43
N GLY A 43 6.61 -2.92 7.16
CA GLY A 43 6.73 -2.44 8.54
C GLY A 43 6.29 -3.48 9.58
N SER A 44 6.18 -4.76 9.19
CA SER A 44 5.87 -5.86 10.11
C SER A 44 6.74 -7.08 9.83
N THR A 45 6.92 -7.92 10.84
CA THR A 45 7.64 -9.20 10.72
C THR A 45 6.75 -10.25 10.05
N LYS A 46 7.33 -11.37 9.60
CA LYS A 46 6.57 -12.46 8.98
C LYS A 46 5.49 -12.96 9.95
N GLY A 47 4.26 -13.06 9.45
CA GLY A 47 3.10 -13.47 10.23
C GLY A 47 2.35 -12.32 10.90
N TRP A 48 2.88 -11.09 10.83
CA TRP A 48 2.24 -9.88 11.32
C TRP A 48 1.79 -8.97 10.18
N SER A 49 1.00 -7.96 10.52
CA SER A 49 0.61 -6.88 9.62
C SER A 49 0.76 -5.54 10.33
N THR A 50 1.18 -4.53 9.59
CA THR A 50 1.14 -3.14 10.03
C THR A 50 -0.27 -2.61 9.87
N VAL A 51 -0.81 -2.03 10.94
CA VAL A 51 -2.14 -1.42 10.97
C VAL A 51 -2.00 0.08 11.24
N ILE A 52 -2.58 0.91 10.36
CA ILE A 52 -2.70 2.36 10.55
C ILE A 52 -4.15 2.67 10.88
N VAL A 53 -4.39 3.15 12.10
CA VAL A 53 -5.70 3.60 12.56
C VAL A 53 -5.88 5.08 12.22
N ARG A 54 -6.93 5.45 11.51
CA ARG A 54 -7.10 6.84 11.00
C ARG A 54 -8.27 7.58 11.60
N THR A 55 -9.44 6.94 11.66
CA THR A 55 -10.69 7.60 12.07
C THR A 55 -11.14 7.15 13.46
N PRO A 56 -12.03 7.91 14.13
CA PRO A 56 -12.63 7.48 15.39
C PRO A 56 -13.35 6.14 15.28
N THR A 57 -14.05 5.91 14.15
CA THR A 57 -14.72 4.63 13.84
C THR A 57 -13.71 3.49 13.78
N GLY A 58 -12.60 3.67 13.05
CA GLY A 58 -11.54 2.67 12.95
C GLY A 58 -10.90 2.39 14.31
N ASN A 59 -10.63 3.42 15.10
CA ASN A 59 -10.05 3.27 16.44
C ASN A 59 -10.95 2.49 17.38
N ASN A 60 -12.25 2.78 17.37
CA ASN A 60 -13.22 2.07 18.20
C ASN A 60 -13.26 0.57 17.82
N LEU A 61 -13.35 0.27 16.53
CA LEU A 61 -13.36 -1.12 16.04
C LEU A 61 -12.06 -1.87 16.38
N PHE A 62 -10.91 -1.24 16.16
CA PHE A 62 -9.61 -1.85 16.47
C PHE A 62 -9.45 -2.14 17.96
N THR A 63 -9.88 -1.20 18.81
CA THR A 63 -9.82 -1.35 20.27
C THR A 63 -10.72 -2.48 20.74
N GLN A 64 -11.98 -2.54 20.28
CA GLN A 64 -12.90 -3.63 20.58
C GLN A 64 -12.33 -4.99 20.13
N ALA A 65 -11.79 -5.05 18.91
CA ALA A 65 -11.22 -6.29 18.38
C ALA A 65 -10.04 -6.80 19.22
N ARG A 66 -9.19 -5.90 19.72
CA ARG A 66 -8.10 -6.22 20.64
C ARG A 66 -8.63 -6.68 21.99
N ASP A 67 -9.58 -5.94 22.57
CA ASP A 67 -10.07 -6.18 23.93
C ASP A 67 -10.92 -7.47 24.02
N GLU A 68 -11.61 -7.84 22.94
CA GLU A 68 -12.32 -9.13 22.79
C GLU A 68 -11.39 -10.29 22.42
N GLY A 69 -10.10 -10.03 22.17
CA GLY A 69 -9.10 -11.05 21.89
C GLY A 69 -9.12 -11.63 20.47
N TYR A 70 -9.74 -10.95 19.50
CA TYR A 70 -9.69 -11.36 18.09
C TYR A 70 -8.34 -11.10 17.44
N ILE A 71 -7.59 -10.12 17.94
CA ILE A 71 -6.28 -9.74 17.40
C ILE A 71 -5.25 -9.59 18.52
N GLU A 72 -4.01 -9.99 18.21
CA GLU A 72 -2.84 -9.65 19.00
C GLU A 72 -2.26 -8.34 18.49
N VAL A 73 -1.83 -7.46 19.41
CA VAL A 73 -1.28 -6.14 19.08
C VAL A 73 0.09 -6.00 19.71
N GLN A 74 1.07 -5.64 18.89
CA GLN A 74 2.42 -5.29 19.31
C GLN A 74 2.72 -3.85 18.87
N ASP A 75 3.30 -3.06 19.77
CA ASP A 75 3.73 -1.70 19.42
C ASP A 75 4.82 -1.74 18.34
N SER A 76 4.65 -0.92 17.31
CA SER A 76 5.63 -0.81 16.24
C SER A 76 6.83 0.01 16.70
N SER A 77 8.04 -0.52 16.56
CA SER A 77 9.25 0.29 16.72
C SER A 77 9.41 1.31 15.57
N ASP A 78 10.02 2.46 15.84
CA ASP A 78 10.30 3.52 14.85
C ASP A 78 11.07 3.03 13.62
N LEU A 79 11.82 1.93 13.75
CA LEU A 79 12.56 1.31 12.65
C LEU A 79 11.62 0.80 11.55
N TYR A 80 10.43 0.31 11.91
CA TYR A 80 9.47 -0.26 10.97
C TYR A 80 8.72 0.81 10.16
N LEU A 81 8.64 2.04 10.66
CA LEU A 81 7.99 3.15 9.97
C LEU A 81 8.81 3.71 8.81
N LYS A 82 10.14 3.55 8.84
CA LYS A 82 11.05 4.13 7.84
C LYS A 82 10.78 3.61 6.44
N ASP A 83 10.62 2.30 6.28
CA ASP A 83 10.35 1.69 4.97
C ASP A 83 8.96 2.07 4.45
N LEU A 84 7.96 2.13 5.33
CA LEU A 84 6.61 2.54 4.96
C LEU A 84 6.57 3.99 4.45
N ILE A 85 7.25 4.91 5.14
CA ILE A 85 7.40 6.31 4.71
C ILE A 85 8.16 6.40 3.38
N LYS A 86 9.24 5.64 3.23
CA LYS A 86 10.05 5.59 2.00
C LYS A 86 9.21 5.14 0.81
N PHE A 87 8.52 4.00 0.90
CA PHE A 87 7.74 3.46 -0.22
C PHE A 87 6.53 4.34 -0.55
N SER A 88 5.86 4.90 0.47
CA SER A 88 4.80 5.89 0.26
C SER A 88 5.29 7.11 -0.52
N SER A 89 6.44 7.66 -0.12
CA SER A 89 7.06 8.81 -0.79
C SER A 89 7.49 8.50 -2.23
N MET A 90 8.03 7.29 -2.46
CA MET A 90 8.41 6.82 -3.79
C MET A 90 7.19 6.71 -4.72
N LYS A 91 6.09 6.11 -4.25
CA LYS A 91 4.84 5.99 -5.04
C LYS A 91 4.27 7.36 -5.39
N LYS A 92 4.19 8.26 -4.41
CA LYS A 92 3.75 9.66 -4.62
C LYS A 92 4.60 10.37 -5.68
N THR A 93 5.92 10.28 -5.56
CA THR A 93 6.85 10.93 -6.50
C THR A 93 6.75 10.34 -7.91
N ARG A 94 6.69 9.00 -8.05
CA ARG A 94 6.50 8.32 -9.35
C ARG A 94 5.18 8.73 -10.00
N SER A 95 4.11 8.74 -9.21
CA SER A 95 2.77 9.16 -9.66
C SER A 95 2.77 10.59 -10.20
N LEU A 96 3.29 11.55 -9.43
CA LEU A 96 3.33 12.96 -9.84
C LEU A 96 4.12 13.16 -11.14
N LYS A 97 5.27 12.48 -11.29
CA LYS A 97 6.05 12.51 -12.54
C LYS A 97 5.22 12.00 -13.73
N ASN A 98 4.48 10.91 -13.56
CA ASN A 98 3.64 10.34 -14.62
C ASN A 98 2.44 11.24 -14.95
N ILE A 99 1.83 11.88 -13.96
CA ILE A 99 0.75 12.85 -14.17
C ILE A 99 1.24 14.04 -15.00
N VAL A 100 2.40 14.62 -14.66
CA VAL A 100 3.02 15.70 -15.44
C VAL A 100 3.33 15.26 -16.87
N ARG A 101 3.85 14.04 -17.06
CA ARG A 101 4.10 13.46 -18.39
C ARG A 101 2.81 13.32 -19.21
N ARG A 102 1.73 12.82 -18.61
CA ARG A 102 0.42 12.68 -19.27
C ARG A 102 -0.14 14.04 -19.70
N LYS A 103 -0.05 15.04 -18.82
CA LYS A 103 -0.46 16.42 -19.12
C LYS A 103 0.30 16.99 -20.32
N LYS A 104 1.63 16.80 -20.37
CA LYS A 104 2.47 17.22 -21.51
C LYS A 104 2.06 16.55 -22.82
N ASN A 105 1.56 15.32 -22.76
CA ASN A 105 1.15 14.52 -23.91
C ASN A 105 -0.36 14.64 -24.23
N ASN A 106 -1.08 15.59 -23.63
CA ASN A 106 -2.54 15.76 -23.80
C ASN A 106 -3.36 14.49 -23.53
N LEU A 107 -2.92 13.66 -22.58
CA LEU A 107 -3.65 12.47 -22.16
C LEU A 107 -4.58 12.80 -20.97
N PRO A 108 -5.77 12.20 -20.88
CA PRO A 108 -6.73 12.48 -19.82
C PRO A 108 -6.18 12.10 -18.43
N ILE A 109 -6.52 12.92 -17.43
CA ILE A 109 -6.12 12.74 -16.02
C ILE A 109 -7.39 12.76 -15.13
N PRO A 110 -7.87 11.59 -14.67
CA PRO A 110 -9.22 11.45 -14.10
C PRO A 110 -9.50 12.24 -12.80
N PHE A 111 -8.46 12.61 -12.05
CA PHE A 111 -8.58 13.19 -10.70
C PHE A 111 -8.07 14.65 -10.57
N PHE A 112 -7.42 15.21 -11.60
CA PHE A 112 -6.78 16.54 -11.51
C PHE A 112 -7.44 17.61 -12.39
N GLU A 113 -8.37 17.25 -13.27
CA GLU A 113 -9.03 18.17 -14.21
C GLU A 113 -10.46 18.57 -13.77
N ARG A 114 -10.91 18.10 -12.58
CA ARG A 114 -12.23 18.43 -12.00
C ARG A 114 -12.12 19.32 -10.76
N GLN A 115 -11.30 20.36 -10.83
CA GLN A 115 -11.31 21.49 -9.88
C GLN A 115 -11.38 22.80 -10.63
#